data_AF-A0A9P8ISQ3-F1
#
_entry.id   AF-A0A9P8ISQ3-F1
#
_cell.length_a   1.000
_cell.length_b   1.000
_cell.length_c   1.000
_cell.angle_alpha   90.00
_cell.angle_beta   90.00
_cell.angle_gamma   90.00
#
_symmetry.space_group_name_H-M   'P 1'
#
loop_
_entity.id
_entity.type
_entity.pdbx_description
1 polymer ?
#
loop_
_entity_poly.entity_id
_entity_poly.type
_entity_poly.pdbx_seq_one_letter_code
_entity_poly.pdbx_strand_id
1 'polypeptide(L)'
;MVINPDHLFTKISDNPNDHESHALAAALCAATIAQLRLPEHAGPRNTPSSLQFATECLQLRELYDYRESYSIASALIPFFLHVYHSNGNKLRTAGLFLREAVTQVQLMQLGYPETYCHLTKQEQSLRLRIYWLVLITERTYSAQHGLQAVLQVIDVFPDTQDDMADEQRMQAFISLTRLFAYLESNLTTISSNQQPLERQKLVSYQAALCLDAHDHAAREAQRVDLFVTRQWIRLILWEYTARHFAMSCYPDDEAFSLFLPVKIGHKMLSLFSMVTNSAITTHGYGIVSGK
;
A
#
# COMPACT_ATOMS: atom_id res chain seq x y z
N MET A 1 8.05 -9.98 -1.11
CA MET A 1 8.27 -9.95 0.35
C MET A 1 9.41 -8.97 0.59
N VAL A 2 9.26 -7.95 1.44
CA VAL A 2 10.28 -6.90 1.64
C VAL A 2 11.25 -7.19 2.80
N ILE A 3 11.03 -8.29 3.53
CA ILE A 3 11.90 -8.79 4.60
C ILE A 3 12.14 -10.27 4.37
N ASN A 4 13.39 -10.71 4.49
CA ASN A 4 13.73 -12.12 4.64
C ASN A 4 13.82 -12.43 6.16
N PRO A 5 12.90 -13.24 6.72
CA PRO A 5 12.86 -13.52 8.16
C PRO A 5 14.11 -14.25 8.64
N ASP A 6 14.63 -15.20 7.86
CA ASP A 6 15.80 -15.99 8.22
C ASP A 6 17.04 -15.09 8.33
N HIS A 7 17.22 -14.20 7.33
CA HIS A 7 18.32 -13.23 7.36
C HIS A 7 18.21 -12.26 8.55
N LEU A 8 16.99 -11.78 8.85
CA LEU A 8 16.76 -10.89 9.99
C LEU A 8 17.05 -11.61 11.33
N PHE A 9 16.63 -12.86 11.45
CA PHE A 9 16.85 -13.68 12.64
C PHE A 9 18.34 -13.97 12.87
N THR A 10 19.08 -14.30 11.81
CA THR A 10 20.53 -14.48 11.88
C THR A 10 21.22 -13.18 12.29
N LYS A 11 20.85 -12.04 11.70
CA LYS A 11 21.43 -10.73 12.04
C LYS A 11 21.24 -10.35 13.51
N ILE A 12 20.06 -10.63 14.07
CA ILE A 12 19.74 -10.44 15.48
C ILE A 12 20.54 -11.39 16.38
N SER A 13 20.67 -12.66 15.97
CA SER A 13 21.40 -13.68 16.74
C SER A 13 22.90 -13.39 16.80
N ASP A 14 23.47 -12.90 15.70
CA ASP A 14 24.90 -12.60 15.59
C ASP A 14 25.30 -11.31 16.31
N ASN A 15 24.40 -10.31 16.38
CA ASN A 15 24.66 -9.04 17.05
C ASN A 15 23.47 -8.59 17.93
N PRO A 16 23.44 -8.99 19.21
CA PRO A 16 22.38 -8.60 20.15
C PRO A 16 22.29 -7.08 20.42
N ASN A 17 23.32 -6.31 20.07
CA ASN A 17 23.34 -4.86 20.21
C ASN A 17 22.90 -4.13 18.93
N ASP A 18 22.48 -4.83 17.88
CA ASP A 18 21.90 -4.24 16.68
C ASP A 18 20.44 -3.81 16.93
N HIS A 19 20.29 -2.72 17.68
CA HIS A 19 18.99 -2.19 18.08
C HIS A 19 18.05 -1.90 16.89
N GLU A 20 18.59 -1.56 15.72
CA GLU A 20 17.78 -1.33 14.51
C GLU A 20 17.16 -2.63 13.98
N SER A 21 17.94 -3.71 13.88
CA SER A 21 17.41 -5.02 13.46
C SER A 21 16.38 -5.56 14.44
N HIS A 22 16.64 -5.42 15.74
CA HIS A 22 15.68 -5.78 16.78
C HIS A 22 14.39 -4.94 16.67
N ALA A 23 14.51 -3.62 16.47
CA ALA A 23 13.36 -2.73 16.30
C ALA A 23 12.54 -3.10 15.05
N LEU A 24 13.20 -3.48 13.96
CA LEU A 24 12.54 -3.95 12.74
C LEU A 24 11.76 -5.25 12.97
N ALA A 25 12.36 -6.23 13.66
CA ALA A 25 11.68 -7.48 14.00
C ALA A 25 10.46 -7.22 14.90
N ALA A 26 10.62 -6.39 15.93
CA ALA A 26 9.53 -6.03 16.83
C ALA A 26 8.39 -5.29 16.08
N ALA A 27 8.71 -4.32 15.22
CA ALA A 27 7.70 -3.63 14.41
C ALA A 27 6.95 -4.59 13.48
N LEU A 28 7.68 -5.49 12.80
CA LEU A 28 7.08 -6.50 11.92
C LEU A 28 6.15 -7.45 12.69
N CYS A 29 6.56 -7.93 13.87
CA CYS A 29 5.75 -8.78 14.72
C CYS A 29 4.47 -8.08 15.17
N ALA A 30 4.57 -6.83 15.64
CA ALA A 30 3.42 -6.03 16.05
C ALA A 30 2.42 -5.86 14.89
N ALA A 31 2.92 -5.48 13.71
CA ALA A 31 2.10 -5.31 12.52
C ALA A 31 1.46 -6.63 12.06
N THR A 32 2.21 -7.73 12.08
CA THR A 32 1.73 -9.05 11.63
C THR A 32 0.63 -9.58 12.54
N ILE A 33 0.83 -9.52 13.87
CA ILE A 33 -0.17 -9.96 14.85
C ILE A 33 -1.45 -9.14 14.69
N ALA A 34 -1.33 -7.81 14.57
CA ALA A 34 -2.48 -6.93 14.43
C ALA A 34 -3.23 -7.12 13.10
N GLN A 35 -2.50 -7.16 11.97
CA GLN A 35 -3.06 -7.29 10.63
C GLN A 35 -3.76 -8.63 10.42
N LEU A 36 -3.16 -9.72 10.92
CA LEU A 36 -3.73 -11.07 10.81
C LEU A 36 -4.71 -11.37 11.96
N ARG A 37 -4.89 -10.45 12.91
CA ARG A 37 -5.70 -10.61 14.13
C ARG A 37 -5.39 -11.92 14.86
N LEU A 38 -4.10 -12.21 15.01
CA LEU A 38 -3.67 -13.44 15.69
C LEU A 38 -4.14 -13.40 17.16
N PRO A 39 -4.42 -14.56 17.79
CA PRO A 39 -4.90 -14.57 19.17
C PRO A 39 -3.82 -14.06 20.14
N GLU A 40 -4.02 -12.87 20.70
CA GLU A 40 -3.05 -12.23 21.60
C GLU A 40 -3.16 -12.68 23.07
N HIS A 41 -4.26 -13.37 23.42
CA HIS A 41 -4.59 -13.74 24.80
C HIS A 41 -5.21 -15.15 24.92
N ALA A 42 -5.22 -15.93 23.83
CA ALA A 42 -5.83 -17.26 23.80
C ALA A 42 -4.84 -18.41 24.04
N GLY A 43 -3.54 -18.09 24.11
CA GLY A 43 -2.48 -19.07 24.36
C GLY A 43 -2.11 -19.19 25.85
N PRO A 44 -1.06 -19.96 26.18
CA PRO A 44 -0.53 -20.04 27.54
C PRO A 44 -0.15 -18.65 28.08
N ARG A 45 -0.11 -18.52 29.42
CA ARG A 45 0.39 -17.31 30.10
C ARG A 45 1.75 -16.95 29.51
N ASN A 46 1.91 -15.70 29.03
CA ASN A 46 3.07 -15.13 28.31
C ASN A 46 3.09 -15.29 26.78
N THR A 47 1.95 -15.45 26.12
CA THR A 47 1.89 -15.22 24.67
C THR A 47 2.22 -13.74 24.37
N PRO A 48 3.23 -13.44 23.54
CA PRO A 48 3.62 -12.07 23.28
C PRO A 48 2.54 -11.34 22.48
N SER A 49 2.14 -10.17 22.94
CA SER A 49 1.08 -9.37 22.30
C SER A 49 1.64 -8.38 21.28
N SER A 50 0.81 -7.93 20.34
CA SER A 50 1.20 -6.89 19.38
C SER A 50 1.62 -5.59 20.08
N LEU A 51 0.97 -5.25 21.20
CA LEU A 51 1.32 -4.08 22.02
C LEU A 51 2.71 -4.19 22.64
N GLN A 52 3.09 -5.38 23.12
CA GLN A 52 4.43 -5.60 23.70
C GLN A 52 5.50 -5.35 22.65
N PHE A 53 5.36 -5.94 21.46
CA PHE A 53 6.30 -5.73 20.37
C PHE A 53 6.33 -4.29 19.86
N ALA A 54 5.18 -3.60 19.78
CA ALA A 54 5.16 -2.19 19.38
C ALA A 54 5.87 -1.31 20.41
N THR A 55 5.69 -1.60 21.70
CA THR A 55 6.36 -0.88 22.79
C THR A 55 7.87 -1.13 22.78
N GLU A 56 8.28 -2.38 22.62
CA GLU A 56 9.68 -2.78 22.51
C GLU A 56 10.36 -2.10 21.31
N CYS A 57 9.71 -2.09 20.14
CA CYS A 57 10.20 -1.38 18.96
C CYS A 57 10.48 0.10 19.27
N LEU A 58 9.53 0.80 19.89
CA LEU A 58 9.70 2.21 20.25
C LEU A 58 10.83 2.43 21.24
N GLN A 59 11.00 1.54 22.23
CA GLN A 59 12.10 1.62 23.19
C GLN A 59 13.46 1.40 22.50
N LEU A 60 13.58 0.39 21.64
CA LEU A 60 14.80 0.08 20.92
C LEU A 60 15.24 1.22 20.00
N ARG A 61 14.27 1.92 19.37
CA ARG A 61 14.57 3.10 18.54
C ARG A 61 15.26 4.22 19.31
N GLU A 62 14.98 4.37 20.60
CA GLU A 62 15.64 5.39 21.44
C GLU A 62 17.06 4.98 21.88
N LEU A 63 17.51 3.75 21.59
CA LEU A 63 18.86 3.27 21.91
C LEU A 63 19.88 3.54 20.80
N TYR A 64 19.47 4.12 19.68
CA TYR A 64 20.36 4.54 18.60
C TYR A 64 19.81 5.79 17.90
N ASP A 65 20.64 6.48 17.11
CA ASP A 65 20.20 7.67 16.38
C ASP A 65 19.41 7.28 15.12
N TYR A 66 18.19 6.78 15.32
CA TYR A 66 17.37 6.25 14.24
C TYR A 66 17.01 7.29 13.18
N ARG A 67 17.05 8.58 13.53
CA ARG A 67 16.72 9.70 12.62
C ARG A 67 17.82 9.94 11.60
N GLU A 68 19.06 9.65 11.97
CA GLU A 68 20.23 9.72 11.09
C GLU A 68 20.52 8.38 10.38
N SER A 69 19.68 7.36 10.57
CA SER A 69 19.85 6.06 9.89
C SER A 69 19.39 6.12 8.44
N TYR A 70 20.28 5.67 7.54
CA TYR A 70 20.06 5.57 6.10
C TYR A 70 20.03 4.10 5.67
N SER A 71 19.02 3.35 6.13
CA SER A 71 18.92 1.91 5.90
C SER A 71 17.53 1.52 5.38
N ILE A 72 17.41 0.31 4.83
CA ILE A 72 16.09 -0.24 4.48
C ILE A 72 15.20 -0.38 5.73
N ALA A 73 15.81 -0.67 6.89
CA ALA A 73 15.09 -0.77 8.16
C ALA A 73 14.56 0.60 8.61
N SER A 74 15.28 1.69 8.38
CA SER A 74 14.83 3.04 8.77
C SER A 74 13.53 3.45 8.08
N ALA A 75 13.26 2.98 6.85
CA ALA A 75 11.97 3.14 6.18
C ALA A 75 10.91 2.11 6.62
N LEU A 76 11.31 0.86 6.84
CA LEU A 76 10.38 -0.24 7.14
C LEU A 76 9.86 -0.22 8.59
N ILE A 77 10.67 0.18 9.57
CA ILE A 77 10.25 0.29 10.98
C ILE A 77 9.02 1.20 11.12
N PRO A 78 9.06 2.49 10.70
CA PRO A 78 7.89 3.35 10.78
C PRO A 78 6.75 2.86 9.87
N PHE A 79 7.04 2.23 8.73
CA PHE A 79 6.00 1.62 7.89
C PHE A 79 5.21 0.54 8.64
N PHE A 80 5.87 -0.38 9.35
CA PHE A 80 5.17 -1.40 10.13
C PHE A 80 4.46 -0.82 11.36
N LEU A 81 5.02 0.20 12.00
CA LEU A 81 4.29 0.93 13.06
C LEU A 81 3.03 1.63 12.54
N HIS A 82 3.06 2.16 11.31
CA HIS A 82 1.84 2.63 10.64
C HIS A 82 0.81 1.51 10.52
N VAL A 83 1.20 0.34 10.00
CA VAL A 83 0.28 -0.81 9.84
C VAL A 83 -0.32 -1.23 11.18
N TYR A 84 0.51 -1.33 12.23
CA TYR A 84 0.04 -1.64 13.58
C TYR A 84 -0.99 -0.62 14.09
N HIS A 85 -0.69 0.68 14.04
CA HIS A 85 -1.58 1.72 14.55
C HIS A 85 -2.85 1.90 13.71
N SER A 86 -2.80 1.65 12.39
CA SER A 86 -3.97 1.62 11.51
C SER A 86 -4.94 0.51 11.94
N ASN A 87 -4.44 -0.70 12.22
CA ASN A 87 -5.27 -1.80 12.72
C ASN A 87 -5.85 -1.53 14.12
N GLY A 88 -5.12 -0.78 14.96
CA GLY A 88 -5.60 -0.30 16.26
C GLY A 88 -6.51 0.93 16.21
N ASN A 89 -6.94 1.36 15.01
CA ASN A 89 -7.77 2.56 14.78
C ASN A 89 -7.19 3.88 15.35
N LYS A 90 -5.87 3.95 15.54
CA LYS A 90 -5.14 5.16 15.97
C LYS A 90 -4.66 5.93 14.74
N LEU A 91 -5.59 6.36 13.90
CA LEU A 91 -5.33 6.87 12.56
C LEU A 91 -4.32 8.03 12.55
N ARG A 92 -4.43 9.00 13.48
CA ARG A 92 -3.47 10.11 13.58
C ARG A 92 -2.03 9.63 13.80
N THR A 93 -1.82 8.70 14.73
CA THR A 93 -0.51 8.11 15.01
C THR A 93 0.00 7.32 13.81
N ALA A 94 -0.89 6.55 13.18
CA ALA A 94 -0.56 5.80 11.97
C ALA A 94 -0.11 6.73 10.83
N GLY A 95 -0.79 7.86 10.62
CA GLY A 95 -0.42 8.84 9.61
C GLY A 95 0.94 9.50 9.85
N LEU A 96 1.32 9.75 11.10
CA LEU A 96 2.65 10.28 11.45
C LEU A 96 3.77 9.28 11.09
N PHE A 97 3.59 8.01 11.46
CA PHE A 97 4.56 6.97 11.09
C PHE A 97 4.61 6.73 9.58
N LEU A 98 3.48 6.82 8.87
CA LEU A 98 3.49 6.75 7.41
C LEU A 98 4.27 7.90 6.79
N ARG A 99 4.12 9.12 7.34
CA ARG A 99 4.86 10.28 6.86
C ARG A 99 6.35 10.14 7.11
N GLU A 100 6.74 9.59 8.26
CA GLU A 100 8.12 9.24 8.55
C GLU A 100 8.68 8.22 7.54
N ALA A 101 7.95 7.13 7.27
CA ALA A 101 8.34 6.15 6.26
C ALA A 101 8.51 6.78 4.88
N VAL A 102 7.54 7.62 4.44
CA VAL A 102 7.59 8.39 3.18
C VAL A 102 8.88 9.22 3.12
N THR A 103 9.18 9.98 4.16
CA THR A 103 10.40 10.80 4.22
C THR A 103 11.67 9.95 4.10
N GLN A 104 11.73 8.81 4.79
CA GLN A 104 12.87 7.91 4.70
C GLN A 104 13.09 7.40 3.27
N VAL A 105 12.02 7.02 2.54
CA VAL A 105 12.17 6.57 1.14
C VAL A 105 12.63 7.69 0.21
N GLN A 106 12.21 8.94 0.49
CA GLN A 106 12.66 10.12 -0.27
C GLN A 106 14.12 10.45 0.01
N LEU A 107 14.55 10.42 1.27
CA LEU A 107 15.95 10.59 1.65
C LEU A 107 16.81 9.54 0.94
N MET A 108 16.32 8.30 0.89
CA MET A 108 16.96 7.19 0.16
C MET A 108 16.98 7.34 -1.37
N GLN A 109 16.34 8.38 -1.91
CA GLN A 109 16.23 8.66 -3.34
C GLN A 109 15.65 7.49 -4.15
N LEU A 110 14.80 6.64 -3.57
CA LEU A 110 14.22 5.50 -4.29
C LEU A 110 13.19 5.94 -5.36
N GLY A 111 12.79 7.21 -5.37
CA GLY A 111 11.95 7.77 -6.44
C GLY A 111 12.72 8.11 -7.73
N TYR A 112 14.04 7.95 -7.75
CA TYR A 112 14.91 8.36 -8.87
C TYR A 112 15.47 7.13 -9.59
N PRO A 113 15.20 6.94 -10.89
CA PRO A 113 15.74 5.81 -11.67
C PRO A 113 17.27 5.68 -11.60
N GLU A 114 17.99 6.80 -11.45
CA GLU A 114 19.45 6.88 -11.35
C GLU A 114 20.00 6.14 -10.12
N THR A 115 19.21 6.06 -9.03
CA THR A 115 19.55 5.35 -7.80
C THR A 115 19.78 3.86 -8.03
N TYR A 116 19.25 3.30 -9.12
CA TYR A 116 19.27 1.86 -9.37
C TYR A 116 20.43 1.40 -10.27
N CYS A 117 21.06 2.29 -11.03
CA CYS A 117 22.02 1.93 -12.08
C CYS A 117 23.23 1.11 -11.59
N HIS A 118 23.62 1.28 -10.33
CA HIS A 118 24.80 0.66 -9.72
C HIS A 118 24.48 -0.51 -8.79
N LEU A 119 23.20 -0.84 -8.62
CA LEU A 119 22.74 -1.87 -7.69
C LEU A 119 22.60 -3.22 -8.40
N THR A 120 22.72 -4.30 -7.65
CA THR A 120 22.38 -5.65 -8.15
C THR A 120 20.88 -5.74 -8.46
N LYS A 121 20.48 -6.66 -9.36
CA LYS A 121 19.05 -6.87 -9.68
C LYS A 121 18.19 -7.14 -8.44
N GLN A 122 18.73 -7.89 -7.49
CA GLN A 122 18.05 -8.22 -6.23
C GLN A 122 17.82 -6.97 -5.36
N GLU A 123 18.84 -6.12 -5.22
CA GLU A 123 18.72 -4.87 -4.47
C GLU A 123 17.78 -3.88 -5.15
N GLN A 124 17.84 -3.79 -6.49
CA GLN A 124 16.90 -2.97 -7.26
C GLN A 124 15.46 -3.42 -7.01
N SER A 125 15.19 -4.73 -7.14
CA SER A 125 13.87 -5.31 -6.90
C SER A 125 13.38 -5.06 -5.47
N LEU A 126 14.23 -5.24 -4.45
CA LEU A 126 13.89 -4.95 -3.05
C LEU A 126 13.50 -3.48 -2.85
N ARG A 127 14.34 -2.54 -3.32
CA ARG A 127 14.11 -1.10 -3.16
C ARG A 127 12.88 -0.61 -3.92
N LEU A 128 12.65 -1.11 -5.14
CA LEU A 128 11.44 -0.82 -5.91
C LEU A 128 10.19 -1.32 -5.19
N ARG A 129 10.22 -2.54 -4.63
CA ARG A 129 9.08 -3.06 -3.86
C ARG A 129 8.77 -2.21 -2.64
N ILE A 130 9.79 -1.72 -1.92
CA ILE A 130 9.62 -0.83 -0.77
C ILE A 130 9.03 0.50 -1.21
N TYR A 131 9.58 1.13 -2.25
CA TYR A 131 9.07 2.40 -2.76
C TYR A 131 7.60 2.31 -3.15
N TRP A 132 7.26 1.30 -3.97
CA TRP A 132 5.89 1.09 -4.41
C TRP A 132 4.94 0.71 -3.27
N LEU A 133 5.41 -0.06 -2.28
CA LEU A 133 4.62 -0.40 -1.09
C LEU A 133 4.26 0.84 -0.29
N VAL A 134 5.23 1.73 -0.04
CA VAL A 134 5.01 2.97 0.69
C VAL A 134 4.14 3.93 -0.12
N LEU A 135 4.37 4.06 -1.44
CA LEU A 135 3.55 4.89 -2.33
C LEU A 135 2.08 4.47 -2.36
N ILE A 136 1.81 3.17 -2.54
CA ILE A 136 0.44 2.62 -2.53
C ILE A 136 -0.25 2.92 -1.20
N THR A 137 0.47 2.71 -0.09
CA THR A 137 -0.05 2.92 1.26
C THR A 137 -0.31 4.41 1.52
N GLU A 138 0.61 5.29 1.14
CA GLU A 138 0.46 6.74 1.23
C GLU A 138 -0.78 7.23 0.48
N ARG A 139 -0.96 6.80 -0.77
CA ARG A 139 -2.09 7.23 -1.60
C ARG A 139 -3.41 6.73 -1.07
N THR A 140 -3.46 5.48 -0.62
CA THR A 140 -4.66 4.91 0.01
C THR A 140 -5.03 5.70 1.26
N TYR A 141 -4.06 5.93 2.15
CA TYR A 141 -4.27 6.69 3.37
C TYR A 141 -4.66 8.14 3.07
N SER A 142 -4.01 8.78 2.10
CA SER A 142 -4.27 10.17 1.72
C SER A 142 -5.66 10.35 1.12
N ALA A 143 -6.06 9.47 0.20
CA ALA A 143 -7.40 9.47 -0.39
C ALA A 143 -8.50 9.27 0.66
N GLN A 144 -8.30 8.37 1.62
CA GLN A 144 -9.27 8.09 2.68
C GLN A 144 -9.43 9.24 3.69
N HIS A 145 -8.37 10.03 3.91
CA HIS A 145 -8.33 11.05 4.96
C HIS A 145 -8.27 12.49 4.41
N GLY A 146 -8.39 12.68 3.09
CA GLY A 146 -8.31 13.99 2.45
C GLY A 146 -6.96 14.69 2.61
N LEU A 147 -5.87 13.92 2.67
CA LEU A 147 -4.51 14.45 2.77
C LEU A 147 -3.82 14.51 1.40
N GLN A 148 -2.72 15.26 1.33
CA GLN A 148 -1.88 15.28 0.16
C GLN A 148 -0.88 14.12 0.15
N ALA A 149 -0.91 13.33 -0.92
CA ALA A 149 0.18 12.41 -1.25
C ALA A 149 1.39 13.18 -1.78
N VAL A 150 2.58 12.74 -1.38
CA VAL A 150 3.87 13.39 -1.66
C VAL A 150 4.72 12.54 -2.60
N LEU A 151 4.63 11.20 -2.51
CA LEU A 151 5.37 10.31 -3.39
C LEU A 151 4.82 10.34 -4.83
N GLN A 152 5.74 10.50 -5.78
CA GLN A 152 5.43 10.57 -7.20
C GLN A 152 5.39 9.17 -7.83
N VAL A 153 4.60 9.01 -8.88
CA VAL A 153 4.69 7.80 -9.72
C VAL A 153 6.06 7.78 -10.37
N ILE A 154 6.66 6.59 -10.47
CA ILE A 154 7.87 6.33 -11.25
C ILE A 154 7.56 5.33 -12.35
N ASP A 155 8.26 5.40 -13.47
CA ASP A 155 8.08 4.49 -14.61
C ASP A 155 8.94 3.22 -14.52
N VAL A 156 9.54 2.97 -13.35
CA VAL A 156 10.34 1.78 -13.06
C VAL A 156 9.56 0.89 -12.09
N PHE A 157 9.32 -0.36 -12.50
CA PHE A 157 8.52 -1.32 -11.76
C PHE A 157 9.38 -2.49 -11.25
N PRO A 158 8.98 -3.15 -10.15
CA PRO A 158 9.62 -4.39 -9.72
C PRO A 158 9.59 -5.45 -10.82
N ASP A 159 10.66 -6.25 -10.92
CA ASP A 159 10.75 -7.39 -11.84
C ASP A 159 10.30 -8.69 -11.14
N THR A 160 9.83 -9.65 -11.92
CA THR A 160 9.36 -10.97 -11.49
C THR A 160 10.49 -11.96 -11.30
N GLN A 161 11.68 -11.69 -11.86
CA GLN A 161 12.86 -12.55 -11.80
C GLN A 161 13.63 -12.49 -10.47
N ASP A 162 13.07 -11.85 -9.44
CA ASP A 162 13.65 -11.92 -8.10
C ASP A 162 13.47 -13.34 -7.53
N ASP A 163 14.46 -13.86 -6.78
CA ASP A 163 14.55 -15.22 -6.20
C ASP A 163 13.44 -15.57 -5.17
N MET A 164 12.27 -14.94 -5.29
CA MET A 164 11.14 -15.12 -4.41
C MET A 164 10.29 -16.30 -4.89
N ALA A 165 10.07 -17.26 -4.00
CA ALA A 165 9.32 -18.50 -4.23
C ALA A 165 7.83 -18.35 -4.64
N ASP A 166 7.32 -17.13 -4.89
CA ASP A 166 5.92 -16.91 -5.27
C ASP A 166 5.76 -15.83 -6.36
N GLU A 167 5.96 -16.26 -7.61
CA GLU A 167 5.79 -15.44 -8.82
C GLU A 167 4.37 -14.85 -8.92
N GLN A 168 3.33 -15.61 -8.57
CA GLN A 168 1.94 -15.14 -8.62
C GLN A 168 1.70 -13.95 -7.69
N ARG A 169 2.24 -13.98 -6.47
CA ARG A 169 2.19 -12.83 -5.55
C ARG A 169 2.93 -11.62 -6.10
N MET A 170 4.08 -11.83 -6.75
CA MET A 170 4.80 -10.72 -7.37
C MET A 170 4.00 -10.10 -8.51
N GLN A 171 3.41 -10.92 -9.37
CA GLN A 171 2.55 -10.46 -10.47
C GLN A 171 1.35 -9.66 -9.94
N ALA A 172 0.69 -10.14 -8.89
CA ALA A 172 -0.41 -9.40 -8.26
C ALA A 172 0.06 -8.04 -7.70
N PHE A 173 1.24 -7.98 -7.08
CA PHE A 173 1.82 -6.73 -6.61
C PHE A 173 2.14 -5.78 -7.76
N ILE A 174 2.72 -6.25 -8.87
CA ILE A 174 2.99 -5.43 -10.06
C ILE A 174 1.69 -4.94 -10.72
N SER A 175 0.66 -5.78 -10.78
CA SER A 175 -0.66 -5.33 -11.24
C SER A 175 -1.21 -4.23 -10.34
N LEU A 176 -1.00 -4.33 -9.03
CA LEU A 176 -1.39 -3.30 -8.07
C LEU A 176 -0.62 -1.98 -8.27
N THR A 177 0.71 -2.03 -8.48
CA THR A 177 1.51 -0.82 -8.74
C THR A 177 1.03 -0.09 -10.00
N ARG A 178 0.72 -0.83 -11.06
CA ARG A 178 0.16 -0.28 -12.30
C ARG A 178 -1.22 0.36 -12.11
N LEU A 179 -2.08 -0.20 -11.27
CA LEU A 179 -3.36 0.43 -10.93
C LEU A 179 -3.14 1.77 -10.20
N PHE A 180 -2.27 1.78 -9.20
CA PHE A 180 -1.98 2.99 -8.43
C PHE A 180 -1.26 4.07 -9.23
N ALA A 181 -0.60 3.73 -10.35
CA ALA A 181 0.00 4.71 -11.26
C ALA A 181 -1.03 5.73 -11.80
N TYR A 182 -2.32 5.36 -11.91
CA TYR A 182 -3.40 6.27 -12.33
C TYR A 182 -3.88 7.21 -11.23
N LEU A 183 -3.51 6.97 -9.97
CA LEU A 183 -3.89 7.79 -8.83
C LEU A 183 -2.81 8.85 -8.56
N GLU A 184 -2.77 9.91 -9.37
CA GLU A 184 -1.86 11.04 -9.18
C GLU A 184 -2.09 11.78 -7.84
N SER A 185 -1.04 12.43 -7.34
CA SER A 185 -1.03 13.06 -6.01
C SER A 185 -2.11 14.15 -5.85
N ASN A 186 -2.39 14.91 -6.91
CA ASN A 186 -3.42 15.95 -6.98
C ASN A 186 -4.85 15.40 -6.85
N LEU A 187 -5.12 14.17 -7.31
CA LEU A 187 -6.46 13.56 -7.25
C LEU A 187 -6.97 13.34 -5.83
N THR A 188 -6.04 13.19 -4.88
CA THR A 188 -6.37 12.93 -3.46
C THR A 188 -6.59 14.20 -2.65
N THR A 189 -6.28 15.37 -3.22
CA THR A 189 -6.29 16.64 -2.48
C THR A 189 -7.57 17.44 -2.71
N ILE A 190 -8.08 18.06 -1.66
CA ILE A 190 -9.30 18.89 -1.68
C ILE A 190 -8.97 20.35 -2.08
N SER A 191 -7.70 20.66 -2.38
CA SER A 191 -7.25 22.03 -2.61
C SER A 191 -7.81 22.61 -3.92
N SER A 192 -8.55 23.71 -3.82
CA SER A 192 -9.15 24.42 -4.95
C SER A 192 -8.15 25.16 -5.86
N ASN A 193 -6.88 25.24 -5.44
CA ASN A 193 -5.88 26.09 -6.10
C ASN A 193 -5.02 25.33 -7.13
N GLN A 194 -5.28 24.04 -7.36
CA GLN A 194 -4.57 23.25 -8.36
C GLN A 194 -5.26 23.33 -9.71
N GLN A 195 -4.46 23.46 -10.78
CA GLN A 195 -4.99 23.34 -12.13
C GLN A 195 -5.59 21.94 -12.32
N PRO A 196 -6.81 21.84 -12.86
CA PRO A 196 -7.43 20.56 -13.08
C PRO A 196 -6.67 19.75 -14.14
N LEU A 197 -6.68 18.43 -13.99
CA LEU A 197 -6.16 17.50 -15.00
C LEU A 197 -6.86 17.71 -16.34
N GLU A 198 -6.12 17.51 -17.44
CA GLU A 198 -6.69 17.61 -18.78
C GLU A 198 -7.82 16.59 -18.98
N ARG A 199 -8.89 17.04 -19.67
CA ARG A 199 -10.07 16.21 -19.96
C ARG A 199 -9.69 14.88 -20.62
N GLN A 200 -8.81 14.92 -21.61
CA GLN A 200 -8.38 13.73 -22.37
C GLN A 200 -7.62 12.73 -21.49
N LYS A 201 -6.89 13.21 -20.49
CA LYS A 201 -6.15 12.38 -19.54
C LYS A 201 -7.10 11.63 -18.59
N LEU A 202 -8.17 12.28 -18.15
CA LEU A 202 -9.22 11.62 -17.35
C LEU A 202 -9.93 10.52 -18.14
N VAL A 203 -10.23 10.76 -19.42
CA VAL A 203 -10.78 9.74 -20.33
C VAL A 203 -9.83 8.56 -20.46
N SER A 204 -8.54 8.82 -20.75
CA SER A 204 -7.56 7.75 -20.94
C SER A 204 -7.38 6.92 -19.67
N TYR A 205 -7.40 7.54 -18.49
CA TYR A 205 -7.31 6.85 -17.20
C TYR A 205 -8.52 5.96 -16.94
N GLN A 206 -9.73 6.48 -17.13
CA GLN A 206 -10.96 5.69 -16.96
C GLN A 206 -11.03 4.52 -17.95
N ALA A 207 -10.64 4.74 -19.21
CA ALA A 207 -10.60 3.70 -20.22
C ALA A 207 -9.54 2.62 -19.90
N ALA A 208 -8.33 3.02 -19.50
CA ALA A 208 -7.27 2.09 -19.14
C ALA A 208 -7.63 1.24 -17.92
N LEU A 209 -8.30 1.83 -16.93
CA LEU A 209 -8.84 1.14 -15.76
C LEU A 209 -10.03 0.22 -16.09
N CYS A 210 -10.54 0.20 -17.32
CA CYS A 210 -11.53 -0.79 -17.75
C CYS A 210 -10.90 -2.02 -18.41
N LEU A 211 -9.60 -2.00 -18.72
CA LEU A 211 -8.90 -3.12 -19.36
C LEU A 211 -8.44 -4.13 -18.31
N ASP A 212 -8.90 -5.39 -18.43
CA ASP A 212 -8.54 -6.49 -17.51
C ASP A 212 -7.22 -7.19 -17.90
N ALA A 213 -6.27 -6.45 -18.47
CA ALA A 213 -5.16 -7.03 -19.25
C ALA A 213 -4.15 -7.89 -18.44
N HIS A 214 -4.22 -7.95 -17.11
CA HIS A 214 -3.19 -8.59 -16.28
C HIS A 214 -3.72 -9.43 -15.10
N ASP A 215 -5.03 -9.70 -15.02
CA ASP A 215 -5.61 -10.39 -13.87
C ASP A 215 -5.50 -11.93 -13.98
N HIS A 216 -5.13 -12.46 -15.15
CA HIS A 216 -5.24 -13.90 -15.44
C HIS A 216 -4.24 -14.80 -14.70
N ALA A 217 -3.08 -14.27 -14.31
CA ALA A 217 -2.04 -15.03 -13.61
C ALA A 217 -2.24 -15.07 -12.07
N ALA A 218 -3.22 -14.32 -11.55
CA ALA A 218 -3.43 -14.15 -10.12
C ALA A 218 -4.42 -15.19 -9.55
N ARG A 219 -4.28 -15.54 -8.28
CA ARG A 219 -5.24 -16.40 -7.55
C ARG A 219 -6.59 -15.69 -7.41
N GLU A 220 -7.68 -16.44 -7.21
CA GLU A 220 -9.05 -15.87 -7.11
C GLU A 220 -9.11 -14.66 -6.16
N ALA A 221 -8.60 -14.79 -4.94
CA ALA A 221 -8.53 -13.69 -3.96
C ALA A 221 -7.80 -12.45 -4.50
N GLN A 222 -6.64 -12.63 -5.13
CA GLN A 222 -5.86 -11.53 -5.70
C GLN A 222 -6.59 -10.86 -6.87
N ARG A 223 -7.36 -11.62 -7.68
CA ARG A 223 -8.18 -11.07 -8.75
C ARG A 223 -9.31 -10.22 -8.22
N VAL A 224 -9.97 -10.69 -7.15
CA VAL A 224 -10.98 -9.91 -6.44
C VAL A 224 -10.35 -8.62 -5.91
N ASP A 225 -9.19 -8.71 -5.25
CA ASP A 225 -8.46 -7.54 -4.72
C ASP A 225 -8.14 -6.50 -5.80
N LEU A 226 -7.60 -6.95 -6.94
CA LEU A 226 -7.26 -6.08 -8.06
C LEU A 226 -8.51 -5.43 -8.66
N PHE A 227 -9.59 -6.19 -8.82
CA PHE A 227 -10.84 -5.66 -9.34
C PHE A 227 -11.45 -4.61 -8.41
N VAL A 228 -11.54 -4.91 -7.10
CA VAL A 228 -12.11 -3.97 -6.11
C VAL A 228 -11.27 -2.69 -6.07
N THR A 229 -9.93 -2.83 -6.05
CA THR A 229 -9.01 -1.69 -6.09
C THR A 229 -9.22 -0.84 -7.35
N ARG A 230 -9.33 -1.47 -8.53
CA ARG A 230 -9.60 -0.79 -9.80
C ARG A 230 -10.89 0.01 -9.74
N GLN A 231 -11.97 -0.59 -9.26
CA GLN A 231 -13.25 0.12 -9.13
C GLN A 231 -13.17 1.29 -8.11
N TRP A 232 -12.43 1.12 -7.02
CA TRP A 232 -12.19 2.18 -6.05
C TRP A 232 -11.43 3.37 -6.66
N ILE A 233 -10.36 3.13 -7.43
CA ILE A 233 -9.62 4.20 -8.14
C ILE A 233 -10.54 4.90 -9.16
N ARG A 234 -11.38 4.15 -9.88
CA ARG A 234 -12.35 4.74 -10.83
C ARG A 234 -13.36 5.64 -10.14
N LEU A 235 -13.78 5.33 -8.91
CA LEU A 235 -14.64 6.18 -8.09
C LEU A 235 -13.93 7.47 -7.66
N ILE A 236 -12.68 7.40 -7.24
CA ILE A 236 -11.89 8.59 -6.89
C ILE A 236 -11.73 9.50 -8.11
N LEU A 237 -11.38 8.94 -9.26
CA LEU A 237 -11.29 9.68 -10.52
C LEU A 237 -12.63 10.32 -10.89
N TRP A 238 -13.74 9.60 -10.73
CA TRP A 238 -15.07 10.15 -10.96
C TRP A 238 -15.41 11.32 -10.03
N GLU A 239 -15.12 11.18 -8.73
CA GLU A 239 -15.36 12.21 -7.73
C GLU A 239 -14.54 13.47 -8.03
N TYR A 240 -13.27 13.30 -8.43
CA TYR A 240 -12.43 14.39 -8.93
C TYR A 240 -13.06 15.04 -10.17
N THR A 241 -13.43 14.25 -11.19
CA THR A 241 -14.04 14.77 -12.41
C THR A 241 -15.32 15.56 -12.11
N ALA A 242 -16.17 15.08 -11.20
CA ALA A 242 -17.40 15.75 -10.82
C ALA A 242 -17.19 17.09 -10.09
N ARG A 243 -16.05 17.26 -9.41
CA ARG A 243 -15.67 18.54 -8.77
C ARG A 243 -15.14 19.57 -9.76
N HIS A 244 -14.50 19.13 -10.84
CA HIS A 244 -13.76 20.00 -11.75
C HIS A 244 -14.42 20.20 -13.12
N PHE A 245 -15.35 19.34 -13.52
CA PHE A 245 -15.97 19.34 -14.84
C PHE A 245 -17.49 19.17 -14.78
N ALA A 246 -18.17 19.68 -15.80
CA ALA A 246 -19.59 19.40 -16.00
C ALA A 246 -19.80 17.92 -16.30
N MET A 247 -20.68 17.28 -15.52
CA MET A 247 -21.09 15.89 -15.68
C MET A 247 -22.43 15.81 -16.40
N SER A 248 -22.67 14.72 -17.13
CA SER A 248 -23.90 14.53 -17.93
C SER A 248 -24.58 13.19 -17.66
N CYS A 249 -25.91 13.16 -17.81
CA CYS A 249 -26.71 11.94 -17.89
C CYS A 249 -26.49 11.21 -19.23
N TYR A 250 -26.14 11.95 -20.28
CA TYR A 250 -25.87 11.47 -21.63
C TYR A 250 -24.51 12.03 -22.10
N PRO A 251 -23.40 11.55 -21.55
CA PRO A 251 -22.08 12.06 -21.94
C PRO A 251 -21.61 11.41 -23.24
N ASP A 252 -20.75 12.11 -23.97
CA ASP A 252 -20.01 11.52 -25.10
C ASP A 252 -19.00 10.47 -24.63
N ASP A 253 -18.45 10.64 -23.41
CA ASP A 253 -17.50 9.71 -22.78
C ASP A 253 -17.94 9.31 -21.37
N GLU A 254 -17.78 8.03 -21.03
CA GLU A 254 -18.21 7.48 -19.73
C GLU A 254 -17.52 8.15 -18.53
N ALA A 255 -16.30 8.69 -18.71
CA ALA A 255 -15.56 9.40 -17.66
C ALA A 255 -16.32 10.62 -17.10
N PHE A 256 -17.25 11.20 -17.87
CA PHE A 256 -18.07 12.36 -17.49
C PHE A 256 -19.53 12.00 -17.16
N SER A 257 -19.82 10.71 -16.96
CA SER A 257 -21.17 10.24 -16.64
C SER A 257 -21.53 10.46 -15.17
N LEU A 258 -22.70 11.06 -14.91
CA LEU A 258 -23.30 11.10 -13.57
C LEU A 258 -23.63 9.69 -13.03
N PHE A 259 -23.84 8.72 -13.91
CA PHE A 259 -24.24 7.35 -13.54
C PHE A 259 -23.05 6.37 -13.43
N LEU A 260 -21.81 6.83 -13.58
CA LEU A 260 -20.64 5.96 -13.46
C LEU A 260 -20.58 5.22 -12.10
N PRO A 261 -20.85 5.85 -10.93
CA PRO A 261 -20.87 5.15 -9.65
C PRO A 261 -21.92 4.03 -9.59
N VAL A 262 -23.08 4.23 -10.21
CA VAL A 262 -24.15 3.21 -10.27
C VAL A 262 -23.68 2.01 -11.08
N LYS A 263 -23.03 2.25 -12.24
CA LYS A 263 -22.45 1.18 -13.06
C LYS A 263 -21.34 0.43 -12.32
N ILE A 264 -20.49 1.13 -11.58
CA ILE A 264 -19.45 0.53 -10.74
C ILE A 264 -20.09 -0.35 -9.65
N GLY A 265 -21.12 0.15 -8.97
CA GLY A 265 -21.86 -0.62 -7.96
C GLY A 265 -22.45 -1.92 -8.51
N HIS A 266 -23.10 -1.86 -9.69
CA HIS A 266 -23.60 -3.07 -10.36
C HIS A 266 -22.47 -4.07 -10.70
N LYS A 267 -21.33 -3.58 -11.21
CA LYS A 267 -20.16 -4.43 -11.50
C LYS A 267 -19.61 -5.10 -10.24
N MET A 268 -19.52 -4.38 -9.12
CA MET A 268 -19.09 -4.94 -7.83
C MET A 268 -20.04 -6.02 -7.32
N LEU A 269 -21.35 -5.75 -7.32
CA LEU A 269 -22.35 -6.72 -6.87
C LEU A 269 -22.37 -7.98 -7.75
N SER A 270 -22.22 -7.80 -9.07
CA SER A 270 -22.10 -8.94 -9.99
C SER A 270 -20.88 -9.80 -9.67
N LEU A 271 -19.71 -9.20 -9.43
CA LEU A 271 -18.52 -9.96 -9.05
C LEU A 271 -18.73 -10.73 -7.74
N PHE A 272 -19.24 -10.07 -6.69
CA PHE A 272 -19.45 -10.71 -5.40
C PHE A 272 -20.45 -11.86 -5.44
N SER A 273 -21.37 -11.86 -6.40
CA SER A 273 -22.27 -13.01 -6.61
C SER A 273 -21.60 -14.23 -7.25
N MET A 274 -20.41 -14.07 -7.85
CA MET A 274 -19.71 -15.09 -8.63
C MET A 274 -18.45 -15.65 -7.95
N VAL A 275 -17.95 -15.01 -6.89
CA VAL A 275 -16.69 -15.40 -6.23
C VAL A 275 -16.91 -16.05 -4.87
N THR A 276 -15.92 -16.81 -4.40
CA THR A 276 -16.01 -17.45 -3.08
C THR A 276 -15.97 -16.44 -1.93
N ASN A 277 -16.71 -16.71 -0.84
CA ASN A 277 -16.63 -15.88 0.38
C ASN A 277 -15.20 -15.77 0.91
N SER A 278 -14.39 -16.84 0.80
CA SER A 278 -12.98 -16.83 1.17
C SER A 278 -12.14 -15.86 0.34
N ALA A 279 -12.44 -15.70 -0.95
CA ALA A 279 -11.76 -14.74 -1.82
C ALA A 279 -12.14 -13.29 -1.49
N ILE A 280 -13.33 -13.05 -0.92
CA ILE A 280 -13.78 -11.73 -0.45
C ILE A 280 -13.17 -11.40 0.91
N THR A 281 -13.08 -12.37 1.83
CA THR A 281 -12.58 -12.15 3.20
C THR A 281 -11.05 -12.11 3.31
N THR A 282 -10.32 -12.24 2.20
CA THR A 282 -8.86 -12.05 2.18
C THR A 282 -8.49 -10.56 2.37
N HIS A 283 -9.43 -9.66 2.12
CA HIS A 283 -9.39 -8.30 2.66
C HIS A 283 -9.34 -8.36 4.19
N GLY A 284 -8.38 -7.68 4.82
CA GLY A 284 -8.44 -7.41 6.26
C GLY A 284 -9.87 -6.98 6.59
N TYR A 285 -10.53 -7.70 7.50
CA TYR A 285 -11.97 -7.86 7.75
C TYR A 285 -12.89 -6.60 7.85
N GLY A 286 -12.53 -5.45 7.28
CA GLY A 286 -13.30 -4.21 7.26
C GLY A 286 -14.65 -4.29 6.54
N ILE A 287 -14.91 -5.34 5.75
CA ILE A 287 -16.21 -5.57 5.09
C ILE A 287 -17.23 -6.27 6.03
N VAL A 288 -16.78 -6.92 7.12
CA VAL A 288 -17.67 -7.75 7.98
C VAL A 288 -18.10 -7.03 9.27
N SER A 289 -17.63 -5.82 9.54
CA SER A 289 -17.94 -5.12 10.81
C SER A 289 -19.23 -4.30 10.79
N GLY A 290 -20.17 -4.60 9.89
CA GLY A 290 -21.55 -4.10 9.92
C GLY A 290 -22.50 -5.15 10.48
N LYS A 291 -22.51 -5.32 11.81
CA LYS A 291 -23.63 -5.89 12.56
C LYS A 291 -23.93 -4.98 13.73
#